data_AF-A0A3D1AT78-F1
#
_entry.id   AF-A0A3D1AT78-F1
#
_cell.length_a   1.000
_cell.length_b   1.000
_cell.length_c   1.000
_cell.angle_alpha   90.00
_cell.angle_beta   90.00
_cell.angle_gamma   90.00
#
_symmetry.space_group_name_H-M   'P 1'
#
loop_
_entity.id
_entity.type
_entity.pdbx_description
1 polymer ?
#
loop_
_entity_poly.entity_id
_entity_poly.type
_entity_poly.pdbx_seq_one_letter_code
_entity_poly.pdbx_strand_id
1 'polypeptide(L)'
;MSVFVVLSPGPNPVLESTIHEKFADDYMLVSEGQWLVAGDGIAKDISDKLGITAGTAGHAIVITIGGYFGYANNAVWEWLALKLTAGLRHAS
;
A
#
# COMPACT_ATOMS: atom_id res chain seq x y z
N MET A 1 -7.14 -4.45 9.62
CA MET A 1 -6.77 -3.78 8.36
C MET A 1 -6.18 -2.39 8.60
N SER A 2 -4.99 -2.17 8.06
CA SER A 2 -4.25 -0.90 8.03
C SER A 2 -3.96 -0.51 6.57
N VAL A 3 -3.58 0.75 6.35
CA VAL A 3 -3.09 1.21 5.04
C VAL A 3 -1.59 1.43 5.11
N PHE A 4 -0.90 1.09 4.04
CA PHE A 4 0.54 1.21 3.88
C PHE A 4 0.86 2.01 2.62
N VAL A 5 1.92 2.80 2.69
CA VAL A 5 2.56 3.39 1.51
C VAL A 5 3.71 2.47 1.11
N VAL A 6 3.76 2.10 -0.17
CA VAL A 6 4.87 1.35 -0.76
C VAL A 6 5.58 2.29 -1.75
N LEU A 7 6.86 2.56 -1.52
CA LEU A 7 7.66 3.49 -2.32
C LEU A 7 8.86 2.77 -2.93
N SER A 8 8.93 2.75 -4.25
CA SER A 8 10.08 2.35 -5.05
C SER A 8 10.81 3.61 -5.57
N PRO A 9 12.15 3.61 -5.69
CA PRO A 9 12.91 4.77 -6.18
C PRO A 9 12.67 5.08 -7.67
N GLY A 10 11.96 4.21 -8.40
CA GLY A 10 11.58 4.39 -9.79
C GLY A 10 10.58 3.32 -10.27
N PRO A 11 10.34 3.21 -11.59
CA PRO A 11 9.46 2.21 -12.16
C PRO A 11 9.88 0.81 -11.72
N ASN A 12 8.92 0.01 -11.23
CA ASN A 12 9.19 -1.34 -10.74
C ASN A 12 8.07 -2.31 -11.16
N PRO A 13 8.13 -2.84 -12.40
CA PRO A 13 7.08 -3.69 -12.95
C PRO A 13 6.88 -5.00 -12.17
N VAL A 14 7.96 -5.54 -11.57
CA VAL A 14 7.89 -6.77 -10.76
C VAL A 14 7.07 -6.51 -9.50
N LEU A 15 7.34 -5.40 -8.80
CA LEU A 15 6.58 -5.01 -7.64
C LEU A 15 5.13 -4.67 -7.99
N GLU A 16 4.90 -3.99 -9.11
CA GLU A 16 3.54 -3.67 -9.59
C GLU A 16 2.71 -4.94 -9.85
N SER A 17 3.26 -5.91 -10.59
CA SER A 17 2.59 -7.21 -10.82
C SER A 17 2.31 -7.92 -9.50
N THR A 18 3.27 -7.92 -8.57
CA THR A 18 3.12 -8.57 -7.27
C THR A 18 2.04 -7.90 -6.42
N ILE A 19 1.97 -6.55 -6.43
CA ILE A 19 0.91 -5.81 -5.74
C ILE A 19 -0.45 -6.18 -6.34
N HIS A 20 -0.58 -6.16 -7.67
CA HIS A 20 -1.83 -6.52 -8.35
C HIS A 20 -2.29 -7.94 -7.99
N GLU A 21 -1.40 -8.92 -8.04
CA GLU A 21 -1.70 -10.32 -7.71
C GLU A 21 -2.06 -10.54 -6.25
N LYS A 22 -1.40 -9.85 -5.32
CA LYS A 22 -1.51 -10.10 -3.88
C LYS A 22 -2.56 -9.24 -3.17
N PHE A 23 -2.96 -8.13 -3.79
CA PHE A 23 -3.81 -7.12 -3.19
C PHE A 23 -4.94 -6.63 -4.10
N ALA A 24 -5.24 -7.27 -5.24
CA ALA A 24 -6.45 -7.09 -6.05
C ALA A 24 -7.15 -5.71 -5.93
N ASP A 25 -8.28 -5.61 -5.23
CA ASP A 25 -9.03 -4.34 -5.05
C ASP A 25 -8.60 -3.51 -3.82
N ASP A 26 -7.56 -3.95 -3.13
CA ASP A 26 -6.97 -3.39 -1.91
C ASP A 26 -5.65 -2.65 -2.18
N TYR A 27 -5.43 -2.17 -3.41
CA TYR A 27 -4.35 -1.22 -3.69
C TYR A 27 -4.81 -0.05 -4.57
N MET A 28 -3.99 1.00 -4.59
CA MET A 28 -4.13 2.14 -5.49
C MET A 28 -2.75 2.61 -5.94
N LEU A 29 -2.56 2.77 -7.24
CA LEU A 29 -1.39 3.47 -7.80
C LEU A 29 -1.58 4.97 -7.60
N VAL A 30 -0.62 5.62 -6.93
CA VAL A 30 -0.64 7.08 -6.71
C VAL A 30 0.21 7.79 -7.76
N SER A 31 1.38 7.22 -8.05
CA SER A 31 2.32 7.65 -9.08
C SER A 31 3.19 6.46 -9.46
N GLU A 32 3.94 6.57 -10.55
CA GLU A 32 4.91 5.53 -10.94
C GLU A 32 5.87 5.23 -9.78
N GLY A 33 5.96 3.95 -9.37
CA GLY A 33 6.77 3.54 -8.23
C GLY A 33 6.14 3.79 -6.85
N GLN A 34 4.90 4.29 -6.77
CA GLN A 34 4.27 4.67 -5.52
C GLN A 34 2.84 4.13 -5.42
N TRP A 35 2.60 3.32 -4.39
CA TRP A 35 1.31 2.68 -4.18
C TRP A 35 0.81 2.90 -2.76
N LEU A 36 -0.51 2.94 -2.62
CA LEU A 36 -1.21 2.65 -1.39
C LEU A 36 -1.67 1.20 -1.41
N VAL A 37 -1.53 0.51 -0.28
CA VAL A 37 -1.96 -0.87 -0.10
C VAL A 37 -2.74 -0.96 1.20
N ALA A 38 -3.94 -1.53 1.16
CA ALA A 38 -4.70 -1.91 2.33
C ALA A 38 -4.43 -3.39 2.62
N GLY A 39 -4.22 -3.73 3.89
CA GLY A 39 -3.97 -5.11 4.26
C GLY A 39 -3.92 -5.32 5.76
N ASP A 40 -3.81 -6.57 6.16
CA ASP A 40 -3.66 -6.94 7.57
C ASP A 40 -2.19 -7.09 7.96
N GLY A 41 -1.93 -6.94 9.26
CA GLY A 41 -0.59 -7.02 9.84
C GLY A 41 0.13 -5.68 9.94
N ILE A 42 1.46 -5.74 9.95
CA ILE A 42 2.36 -4.59 10.03
C ILE A 42 3.17 -4.42 8.74
N ALA A 43 3.93 -3.33 8.61
CA ALA A 43 4.71 -3.04 7.39
C ALA A 43 5.65 -4.19 6.98
N LYS A 44 6.21 -4.91 7.97
CA LYS A 44 7.05 -6.08 7.71
C LYS A 44 6.28 -7.20 6.99
N ASP A 45 5.05 -7.50 7.41
CA ASP A 45 4.24 -8.57 6.81
C ASP A 45 3.92 -8.25 5.35
N ILE A 46 3.62 -6.98 5.05
CA ILE A 46 3.41 -6.49 3.69
C ILE A 46 4.70 -6.59 2.87
N SER A 47 5.84 -6.15 3.43
CA SER A 47 7.16 -6.25 2.79
C SER A 47 7.54 -7.70 2.45
N ASP A 48 7.30 -8.62 3.37
CA ASP A 48 7.54 -10.05 3.17
C ASP A 48 6.59 -10.61 2.08
N LYS A 49 5.29 -10.29 2.14
CA LYS A 49 4.28 -10.73 1.17
C LYS A 49 4.57 -10.23 -0.25
N LEU A 50 5.16 -9.05 -0.37
CA LEU A 50 5.58 -8.45 -1.64
C LEU A 50 6.97 -8.90 -2.10
N GLY A 51 7.71 -9.70 -1.31
CA GLY A 51 9.07 -10.13 -1.66
C GLY A 51 10.13 -9.02 -1.60
N ILE A 52 9.83 -7.88 -0.97
CA ILE A 52 10.76 -6.76 -0.81
C ILE A 52 11.87 -7.12 0.18
N THR A 53 11.51 -7.75 1.31
CA THR A 53 12.48 -8.19 2.33
C THR A 53 13.53 -9.15 1.78
N ALA A 54 13.13 -10.02 0.83
CA ALA A 54 14.01 -10.98 0.18
C ALA A 54 14.76 -10.40 -1.04
N GLY A 55 14.48 -9.14 -1.41
CA GLY A 55 15.05 -8.49 -2.60
C GLY A 55 14.52 -9.01 -3.94
N THR A 56 13.51 -9.88 -3.95
CA THR A 56 12.97 -10.50 -5.17
C THR A 56 12.05 -9.58 -5.96
N ALA A 57 11.52 -8.53 -5.33
CA ALA A 57 10.69 -7.50 -5.98
C ALA A 57 11.42 -6.15 -6.17
N GLY A 58 12.76 -6.15 -6.13
CA GLY A 58 13.58 -4.94 -6.24
C GLY A 58 13.58 -4.08 -4.97
N HIS A 59 13.99 -2.82 -5.12
CA HIS A 59 14.13 -1.88 -4.01
C HIS A 59 12.81 -1.15 -3.73
N ALA A 60 12.28 -1.28 -2.52
CA ALA A 60 11.16 -0.48 -2.05
C ALA A 60 11.17 -0.37 -0.53
N ILE A 61 10.42 0.59 0.00
CA ILE A 61 10.13 0.72 1.43
C ILE A 61 8.62 0.65 1.66
N VAL A 62 8.23 0.06 2.79
CA VAL A 62 6.83 -0.04 3.22
C VAL A 62 6.66 0.74 4.51
N ILE A 63 5.68 1.66 4.54
CA ILE A 63 5.42 2.56 5.66
C ILE A 63 3.95 2.39 6.08
N THR A 64 3.69 2.12 7.36
CA THR A 64 2.31 2.12 7.89
C THR A 64 1.79 3.54 8.05
N ILE A 65 0.59 3.81 7.55
CA ILE A 65 -0.07 5.11 7.72
C ILE A 65 -0.69 5.16 9.11
N GLY A 66 -0.17 6.03 9.98
CA GLY A 66 -0.78 6.39 11.26
C GLY A 66 -1.73 7.59 11.19
N GLY A 67 -1.67 8.35 10.09
CA GLY A 67 -2.48 9.54 9.84
C GLY A 67 -2.15 10.13 8.46
N TYR A 68 -3.07 10.91 7.89
CA TYR A 68 -2.92 11.50 6.56
C TYR A 68 -3.52 12.91 6.52
N PHE A 69 -2.84 13.83 5.84
CA PHE A 69 -3.27 15.21 5.59
C PHE A 69 -2.46 15.76 4.41
N GLY A 70 -3.02 16.70 3.65
CA GLY A 70 -2.29 17.40 2.58
C GLY A 70 -3.18 17.81 1.42
N TYR A 71 -2.59 17.88 0.23
CA TYR A 71 -3.28 18.15 -1.04
C TYR A 71 -2.97 17.03 -2.04
N ALA A 72 -4.00 16.32 -2.47
CA ALA A 72 -3.93 15.21 -3.41
C ALA A 72 -5.20 15.15 -4.27
N ASN A 73 -5.21 14.31 -5.29
CA ASN A 73 -6.39 14.04 -6.11
C ASN A 73 -7.53 13.48 -5.22
N ASN A 74 -8.78 13.90 -5.47
CA ASN A 74 -9.98 13.43 -4.77
C ASN A 74 -10.06 11.90 -4.69
N ALA A 75 -9.67 11.19 -5.75
CA ALA A 75 -9.68 9.72 -5.77
C ALA A 75 -8.81 9.11 -4.65
N VAL A 76 -7.66 9.72 -4.34
CA VAL A 76 -6.78 9.27 -3.25
C VAL A 76 -7.46 9.45 -1.91
N TRP A 77 -8.12 10.59 -1.68
CA TRP A 77 -8.83 10.86 -0.43
C TRP A 77 -10.02 9.94 -0.22
N GLU A 78 -10.82 9.72 -1.26
CA GLU A 78 -11.96 8.81 -1.23
C GLU A 78 -11.50 7.38 -0.91
N TRP A 79 -10.44 6.90 -1.56
CA TRP A 79 -9.91 5.57 -1.31
C TRP A 79 -9.36 5.40 0.11
N LEU A 80 -8.59 6.38 0.61
CA LEU A 80 -8.09 6.37 2.00
C LEU A 80 -9.23 6.35 3.01
N ALA A 81 -10.24 7.20 2.82
CA ALA A 81 -11.41 7.26 3.70
C ALA A 81 -12.17 5.93 3.70
N LEU A 82 -12.38 5.32 2.53
CA LEU A 82 -13.04 4.02 2.39
C LEU A 82 -12.29 2.90 3.12
N LYS A 83 -10.98 2.74 2.87
CA LYS A 83 -10.20 1.64 3.42
C LYS A 83 -9.95 1.79 4.93
N LEU A 84 -9.71 3.00 5.42
CA LEU A 84 -9.49 3.23 6.86
C LEU A 84 -10.79 3.16 7.67
N THR A 85 -11.91 3.63 7.12
CA THR A 85 -13.22 3.49 7.79
C THR A 85 -13.68 2.03 7.84
N ALA A 86 -13.44 1.25 6.78
CA ALA A 86 -13.72 -0.19 6.77
C ALA A 86 -12.91 -0.92 7.85
N GLY A 87 -11.63 -0.58 8.01
CA GLY A 87 -10.78 -1.13 9.08
C GLY A 87 -11.29 -0.84 10.49
N LEU A 88 -11.84 0.35 10.73
CA LEU A 88 -12.41 0.74 12.03
C LEU A 88 -13.69 -0.02 12.38
N ARG A 89 -14.54 -0.37 11.39
CA ARG A 89 -15.81 -1.07 11.62
C ARG A 89 -15.66 -2.55 12.01
N HIS A 90 -14.51 -3.15 11.76
CA HIS A 90 -14.23 -4.55 12.15
C HIS A 90 -13.51 -4.67 13.51
N ALA A 91 -13.16 -3.56 14.15
CA ALA A 91 -12.43 -3.52 15.42
C ALA A 91 -13.32 -3.21 16.65
N SER A 92 -14.64 -3.10 16.45
CA SER A 92 -15.67 -2.79 17.45
C SER A 92 -16.66 -3.94 17.60
#